data_AF-A0A376FBY8-F1
#
_entry.id   AF-A0A376FBY8-F1
#
_cell.length_a   1.000
_cell.length_b   1.000
_cell.length_c   1.000
_cell.angle_alpha   90.00
_cell.angle_beta   90.00
_cell.angle_gamma   90.00
#
_symmetry.space_group_name_H-M   'P 1'
#
loop_
_entity.id
_entity.type
_entity.pdbx_description
1 polymer ?
#
loop_
_entity_poly.entity_id
_entity_poly.type
_entity_poly.pdbx_seq_one_letter_code
_entity_poly.pdbx_strand_id
1 'polypeptide(L)'
;MKAIWCAKDRNKAFDDAMNGKGVKPASCDIDIANHYALGVQFGVSGTPAIVLSNGYVVPGYQGPKEMKEFLDAHQKQFGGK
;
A
#
# COMPACT_ATOMS: atom_id res chain seq x y z
N MET A 1 -3.90 -11.60 4.84
CA MET A 1 -2.94 -11.05 3.85
C MET A 1 -2.11 -12.09 3.12
N LYS A 2 -1.37 -13.01 3.79
CA LYS A 2 -0.52 -14.01 3.09
C LYS A 2 -1.26 -14.80 1.99
N ALA A 3 -2.45 -15.32 2.28
CA ALA A 3 -3.26 -16.04 1.30
C ALA A 3 -3.63 -15.20 0.06
N ILE A 4 -3.95 -13.91 0.25
CA ILE A 4 -4.22 -12.98 -0.86
C ILE A 4 -2.97 -12.81 -1.72
N TRP A 5 -1.81 -12.61 -1.09
CA TRP A 5 -0.54 -12.39 -1.79
C TRP A 5 -0.02 -13.65 -2.49
N CYS A 6 -0.44 -14.83 -2.01
CA CYS A 6 -0.15 -16.11 -2.66
C CYS A 6 -1.23 -16.56 -3.66
N ALA A 7 -2.30 -15.78 -3.85
CA ALA A 7 -3.30 -16.11 -4.85
C ALA A 7 -2.74 -15.99 -6.26
N LYS A 8 -3.25 -16.83 -7.18
CA LYS A 8 -2.93 -16.74 -8.62
C LYS A 8 -3.29 -15.37 -9.20
N ASP A 9 -4.43 -14.82 -8.76
CA ASP A 9 -4.90 -13.48 -9.07
C ASP A 9 -5.00 -12.69 -7.77
N ARG A 10 -3.96 -11.90 -7.48
CA ARG A 10 -3.85 -11.11 -6.25
C ARG A 10 -4.89 -9.98 -6.21
N ASN A 11 -5.16 -9.36 -7.36
CA ASN A 11 -6.13 -8.28 -7.49
C ASN A 11 -7.52 -8.78 -7.11
N LYS A 12 -7.99 -9.85 -7.76
CA LYS A 12 -9.28 -10.44 -7.46
C LYS A 12 -9.39 -10.93 -6.02
N ALA A 13 -8.34 -11.57 -5.48
CA ALA A 13 -8.35 -12.04 -4.11
C ALA A 13 -8.42 -10.88 -3.10
N PHE A 14 -7.79 -9.74 -3.39
CA PHE A 14 -7.86 -8.56 -2.55
C PHE A 14 -9.23 -7.89 -2.65
N ASP A 15 -9.78 -7.75 -3.86
CA ASP A 15 -11.13 -7.23 -4.10
C ASP A 15 -12.19 -8.06 -3.36
N ASP A 16 -12.12 -9.39 -3.46
CA ASP A 16 -13.02 -10.29 -2.74
C ASP A 16 -12.90 -10.10 -1.23
N ALA A 17 -11.68 -9.99 -0.68
CA ALA A 17 -11.46 -9.74 0.74
C ALA A 17 -12.04 -8.39 1.21
N MET A 18 -11.81 -7.32 0.46
CA MET A 18 -12.31 -5.97 0.78
C MET A 18 -13.83 -5.87 0.67
N ASN A 19 -14.45 -6.69 -0.18
CA ASN A 19 -15.90 -6.83 -0.28
C ASN A 19 -16.49 -7.80 0.77
N GLY A 20 -15.71 -8.22 1.77
CA GLY A 20 -16.17 -9.11 2.85
C GLY A 20 -16.33 -10.57 2.45
N LYS A 21 -15.86 -10.99 1.27
CA LYS A 21 -15.86 -12.39 0.86
C LYS A 21 -14.65 -13.12 1.44
N GLY A 22 -14.78 -14.43 1.62
CA GLY A 22 -13.67 -15.27 2.06
C GLY A 22 -12.59 -15.40 0.99
N VAL A 23 -11.33 -15.44 1.42
CA VAL A 23 -10.16 -15.69 0.56
C VAL A 23 -9.76 -17.16 0.69
N LYS A 24 -9.56 -17.83 -0.45
CA LYS A 24 -9.07 -19.22 -0.44
C LYS A 24 -7.68 -19.29 0.19
N PRO A 25 -7.42 -20.25 1.10
CA PRO A 25 -6.07 -20.48 1.62
C PRO A 25 -5.09 -20.75 0.47
N ALA A 26 -3.94 -20.07 0.51
CA ALA A 26 -2.87 -20.25 -0.46
C ALA A 26 -1.52 -20.02 0.24
N SER A 27 -0.50 -20.75 -0.19
CA SER A 27 0.87 -20.63 0.29
C SER A 27 1.83 -20.51 -0.88
N CYS A 28 2.90 -19.75 -0.65
CA CYS A 28 3.96 -19.42 -1.60
C CYS A 28 5.14 -18.83 -0.79
N ASP A 29 6.25 -18.53 -1.47
CA ASP A 29 7.50 -18.09 -0.83
C ASP A 29 7.45 -16.66 -0.27
N ILE A 30 6.33 -15.95 -0.43
CA ILE A 30 6.23 -14.59 0.08
C ILE A 30 6.25 -14.56 1.61
N ASP A 31 7.12 -13.71 2.13
CA ASP A 31 7.18 -13.37 3.54
C ASP A 31 6.61 -11.96 3.77
N ILE A 32 5.44 -11.91 4.38
CA ILE A 32 4.75 -10.65 4.70
C ILE A 32 5.51 -9.87 5.80
N ALA A 33 6.34 -10.54 6.60
CA ALA A 33 7.17 -9.87 7.59
C ALA A 33 8.13 -8.87 6.94
N ASN A 34 8.61 -9.14 5.72
CA ASN A 34 9.47 -8.20 4.99
C ASN A 34 8.73 -6.91 4.61
N HIS A 35 7.44 -7.00 4.21
CA HIS A 35 6.63 -5.81 3.93
C HIS A 35 6.39 -4.99 5.21
N TYR A 36 6.09 -5.67 6.31
CA TYR A 36 5.88 -5.03 7.60
C TYR A 36 7.14 -4.35 8.13
N ALA A 37 8.29 -5.05 8.10
CA ALA A 37 9.58 -4.53 8.54
C ALA A 37 10.02 -3.33 7.70
N LEU A 38 9.82 -3.37 6.38
CA LEU A 38 10.08 -2.22 5.51
C LEU A 38 9.20 -1.03 5.91
N GLY A 39 7.91 -1.25 6.15
CA GLY A 39 7.01 -0.21 6.66
C GLY A 39 7.53 0.45 7.93
N VAL A 40 7.96 -0.36 8.91
CA VAL A 40 8.56 0.14 10.17
C VAL A 40 9.82 0.99 9.89
N GLN A 41 10.69 0.56 8.97
CA GLN A 41 11.89 1.31 8.58
C GLN A 41 11.56 2.66 7.90
N PHE A 42 10.45 2.73 7.16
CA PHE A 42 9.91 3.97 6.60
C PHE A 42 9.19 4.85 7.65
N GLY A 43 9.08 4.41 8.92
CA GLY A 43 8.39 5.13 9.98
C GLY A 43 6.86 4.96 9.96
N VAL A 44 6.34 3.95 9.26
CA VAL A 44 4.90 3.65 9.24
C VAL A 44 4.45 3.16 10.60
N SER A 45 3.48 3.86 11.19
CA SER A 45 2.86 3.53 12.48
C SER A 45 1.34 3.30 12.40
N GLY A 46 0.72 3.52 11.24
CA GLY A 46 -0.71 3.33 11.01
C GLY A 46 -1.03 3.14 9.52
N THR A 47 -2.22 2.59 9.22
CA THR A 47 -2.68 2.31 7.84
C THR A 47 -3.98 3.05 7.52
N PRO A 48 -4.20 3.52 6.28
CA PRO A 48 -3.27 3.46 5.15
C PRO A 48 -2.08 4.42 5.32
N ALA A 49 -0.93 4.05 4.77
CA ALA A 49 0.26 4.88 4.67
C ALA A 49 0.75 4.87 3.22
N ILE A 50 0.99 6.06 2.67
CA ILE A 50 1.30 6.25 1.25
C ILE A 50 2.76 6.68 1.15
N VAL A 51 3.57 5.88 0.47
CA VAL A 51 4.99 6.19 0.22
C VAL A 51 5.12 6.74 -1.19
N LEU A 52 5.64 7.96 -1.31
CA LEU A 52 5.88 8.61 -2.60
C LEU A 52 7.16 8.09 -3.26
N SER A 53 7.34 8.37 -4.55
CA SER A 53 8.49 7.92 -5.35
C SER A 53 9.85 8.38 -4.82
N ASN A 54 9.90 9.47 -4.05
CA ASN A 54 11.11 9.98 -3.40
C ASN A 54 11.29 9.47 -1.95
N GLY A 55 10.45 8.54 -1.48
CA GLY A 55 10.49 7.99 -0.13
C GLY A 55 9.77 8.82 0.93
N TYR A 56 9.16 9.96 0.57
CA TYR A 56 8.32 10.72 1.50
C TYR A 56 7.08 9.90 1.89
N VAL A 57 6.75 9.85 3.19
CA VAL A 57 5.60 9.11 3.71
C VAL A 57 4.48 10.07 4.06
N VAL A 58 3.34 9.91 3.39
CA VAL A 58 2.07 10.57 3.71
C VAL A 58 1.29 9.64 4.64
N PRO A 59 1.18 9.97 5.94
CA PRO A 59 0.41 9.16 6.88
C PRO A 59 -1.10 9.41 6.71
N GLY A 60 -1.88 8.33 6.73
CA GLY A 60 -3.34 8.40 6.74
C GLY A 60 -4.00 8.41 5.37
N TYR A 61 -5.33 8.41 5.40
CA TYR A 61 -6.17 8.41 4.22
C TYR A 61 -6.36 9.83 3.67
N GLN A 62 -6.33 9.94 2.34
CA GLN A 62 -6.84 11.09 1.60
C GLN A 62 -7.73 10.58 0.46
N GLY A 63 -8.82 11.29 0.20
CA GLY A 63 -9.69 10.98 -0.93
C GLY A 63 -9.00 11.23 -2.27
N PRO A 64 -9.59 10.75 -3.38
CA PRO A 64 -8.95 10.86 -4.69
C PRO A 64 -8.62 12.29 -5.11
N LYS A 65 -9.51 13.25 -4.80
CA LYS A 65 -9.32 14.66 -5.15
C LYS A 65 -8.18 15.28 -4.34
N GLU A 66 -8.21 15.13 -3.02
CA GLU A 66 -7.22 15.67 -2.10
C GLU A 66 -5.83 15.07 -2.37
N MET A 67 -5.78 13.75 -2.59
CA MET A 67 -4.53 13.06 -2.93
C MET A 67 -3.94 13.58 -4.23
N LYS A 68 -4.76 13.81 -5.27
CA LYS A 68 -4.27 14.37 -6.54
C LYS A 68 -3.71 15.78 -6.37
N GLU A 69 -4.42 16.64 -5.65
CA GLU A 69 -3.98 18.01 -5.36
C GLU A 69 -2.66 18.01 -4.57
N PHE A 70 -2.56 17.13 -3.58
CA PHE A 70 -1.34 16.95 -2.78
C PHE A 70 -0.15 16.49 -3.65
N LEU A 71 -0.34 15.46 -4.48
CA LEU A 71 0.70 14.93 -5.36
C LEU A 71 1.20 15.98 -6.37
N ASP A 72 0.29 16.75 -6.97
CA ASP A 72 0.65 17.81 -7.91
C ASP A 72 1.48 18.92 -7.23
N ALA A 73 1.08 19.33 -6.03
CA ALA A 73 1.81 20.34 -5.26
C ALA A 73 3.20 19.83 -4.85
N HIS A 74 3.27 18.61 -4.33
CA HIS A 74 4.53 17.99 -3.93
C HIS A 74 5.47 17.79 -5.14
N GLN A 75 4.95 17.36 -6.30
CA GLN A 75 5.75 17.23 -7.52
C GLN A 75 6.29 18.58 -8.00
N LYS A 76 5.50 19.67 -7.92
CA LYS A 76 5.99 21.01 -8.28
C LYS A 76 7.12 21.49 -7.36
N GLN A 77 7.04 21.15 -6.07
CA GLN A 77 8.04 21.56 -5.08
C GLN A 77 9.33 20.72 -5.16
N PHE A 78 9.23 19.42 -5.46
CA PHE A 78 10.35 18.48 -5.31
C PHE A 78 10.73 17.69 -6.58
N GLY A 79 9.96 17.83 -7.67
CA GLY A 79 10.16 17.09 -8.93
C GLY A 79 11.12 17.76 -9.92
N GLY A 80 11.72 18.90 -9.56
CA GLY A 80 12.64 19.67 -10.41
C GLY A 80 14.12 19.32 -10.19
N LYS A 81 14.49 18.04 -10.32
CA LYS A 81 15.88 17.63 -10.58
C LYS A 81 15.96 16.96 -11.93
#